data_AF-A0A3P8L995-F1
#
_entry.id   AF-A0A3P8L995-F1
#
_cell.length_a   1.000
_cell.length_b   1.000
_cell.length_c   1.000
_cell.angle_alpha   90.00
_cell.angle_beta   90.00
_cell.angle_gamma   90.00
#
_symmetry.space_group_name_H-M   'P 1'
#
loop_
_entity.id
_entity.type
_entity.pdbx_description
1 polymer ?
#
loop_
_entity_poly.entity_id
_entity_poly.type
_entity_poly.pdbx_seq_one_letter_code
_entity_poly.pdbx_strand_id
1 'polypeptide(L)'
;MKKKYKAYIYLDEAHSIGALGPRGRGVADYFGIDPKEIDVCMGTFTKSFGSSGGYLAGSRRLIDYLRSCSHSAVYGGSMPAPVTQQVITAMRIIMGREVPGEGAHRIKQLAENTRYFRARLHEMQLIVYGNRDSPVVPVIISMPAKLVAFSRKCLGKGLGTVIVGFPATSLLLSRVRFCISSAHTREMLDRALDIIDQVSQEVRIRYSREPMPDWAQDLLRKERASTAANHALTNGIDSKVVMNGDVLSGKTHTHRQKSKKKQ
;
A
#
# COMPACT_ATOMS: atom_id res chain seq x y z
N MET A 1 5.21 -5.15 -30.74
CA MET A 1 6.64 -5.52 -30.82
C MET A 1 6.85 -7.03 -31.01
N LYS A 2 6.55 -7.89 -30.02
CA LYS A 2 6.71 -9.36 -30.13
C LYS A 2 6.17 -9.98 -31.43
N LYS A 3 4.88 -9.78 -31.76
CA LYS A 3 4.26 -10.37 -32.97
C LYS A 3 4.90 -9.88 -34.28
N LYS A 4 5.27 -8.59 -34.33
CA LYS A 4 5.87 -7.91 -35.50
C LYS A 4 7.32 -8.34 -35.73
N TYR A 5 8.13 -8.37 -34.67
CA TYR A 5 9.58 -8.60 -34.75
C TYR A 5 10.02 -9.99 -34.30
N LYS A 6 9.07 -10.88 -33.97
CA LYS A 6 9.31 -12.27 -33.53
C LYS A 6 10.29 -12.40 -32.36
N ALA A 7 10.29 -11.42 -31.46
CA ALA A 7 11.13 -11.41 -30.27
C ALA A 7 10.48 -12.15 -29.10
N TYR A 8 11.30 -12.79 -28.26
CA TYR A 8 10.87 -13.31 -26.97
C TYR A 8 10.65 -12.19 -25.96
N ILE A 9 9.67 -12.37 -25.07
CA ILE A 9 9.40 -11.49 -23.94
C ILE A 9 9.81 -12.20 -22.65
N TYR A 10 10.73 -11.56 -21.94
CA TYR A 10 11.02 -11.82 -20.54
C TYR A 10 10.34 -10.73 -19.70
N LEU A 11 9.47 -11.12 -18.78
CA LEU A 11 8.77 -10.20 -17.88
C LEU A 11 9.13 -10.50 -16.42
N ASP A 12 9.67 -9.49 -15.74
CA ASP A 12 9.88 -9.52 -14.29
C ASP A 12 8.66 -8.93 -13.58
N GLU A 13 7.94 -9.78 -12.85
CA GLU A 13 6.75 -9.46 -12.07
C GLU A 13 7.06 -9.33 -10.57
N ALA A 14 8.34 -9.19 -10.16
CA ALA A 14 8.72 -9.23 -8.74
C ALA A 14 7.97 -8.22 -7.87
N HIS A 15 7.71 -7.01 -8.37
CA HIS A 15 7.04 -5.94 -7.61
C HIS A 15 5.52 -5.87 -7.81
N SER A 16 4.95 -6.78 -8.59
CA SER A 16 3.56 -6.73 -9.04
C SER A 16 2.80 -8.01 -8.75
N ILE A 17 3.46 -9.18 -8.80
CA ILE A 17 2.86 -10.45 -8.41
C ILE A 17 2.42 -10.41 -6.94
N GLY A 18 1.19 -10.85 -6.68
CA GLY A 18 0.55 -10.77 -5.37
C GLY A 18 0.00 -9.39 -4.99
N ALA A 19 0.20 -8.36 -5.82
CA ALA A 19 -0.19 -6.98 -5.50
C ALA A 19 -1.06 -6.30 -6.56
N LEU A 20 -0.81 -6.56 -7.84
CA LEU A 20 -1.52 -5.93 -8.97
C LEU A 20 -2.46 -6.89 -9.68
N GLY A 21 -3.49 -6.30 -10.28
CA GLY A 21 -4.54 -7.00 -11.01
C GLY A 21 -5.68 -7.46 -10.09
N PRO A 22 -6.88 -7.70 -10.65
CA PRO A 22 -8.06 -8.09 -9.89
C PRO A 22 -7.86 -9.40 -9.10
N ARG A 23 -6.92 -10.26 -9.54
CA ARG A 23 -6.60 -11.55 -8.91
C ARG A 23 -5.20 -11.57 -8.29
N GLY A 24 -4.51 -10.42 -8.24
CA GLY A 24 -3.15 -10.34 -7.69
C GLY A 24 -2.11 -11.10 -8.51
N ARG A 25 -2.35 -11.30 -9.82
CA ARG A 25 -1.45 -12.07 -10.69
C ARG A 25 -0.40 -11.22 -11.40
N GLY A 26 -0.29 -9.94 -11.05
CA GLY A 26 0.73 -9.04 -11.59
C GLY A 26 0.21 -8.09 -12.65
N VAL A 27 1.15 -7.49 -13.39
CA VAL A 27 0.88 -6.50 -14.44
C VAL A 27 0.13 -7.12 -15.61
N ALA A 28 0.42 -8.38 -15.96
CA ALA A 28 -0.35 -9.09 -16.99
C ALA A 28 -1.85 -9.16 -16.64
N ASP A 29 -2.18 -9.46 -15.39
CA ASP A 29 -3.57 -9.50 -14.89
C ASP A 29 -4.19 -8.11 -14.79
N TYR A 30 -3.40 -7.10 -14.42
CA TYR A 30 -3.82 -5.71 -14.39
C TYR A 30 -4.26 -5.18 -15.76
N PHE A 31 -3.56 -5.55 -16.83
CA PHE A 31 -3.90 -5.14 -18.20
C PHE A 31 -4.76 -6.16 -18.96
N GLY A 32 -5.17 -7.27 -18.33
CA GLY A 32 -5.96 -8.32 -18.98
C GLY A 32 -5.22 -9.09 -20.07
N ILE A 33 -3.89 -9.14 -20.01
CA ILE A 33 -3.03 -9.88 -20.94
C ILE A 33 -2.98 -11.35 -20.50
N ASP A 34 -3.19 -12.27 -21.44
CA ASP A 34 -2.99 -13.70 -21.17
C ASP A 34 -1.50 -13.96 -20.86
N PRO A 35 -1.15 -14.52 -19.68
CA PRO A 35 0.23 -14.87 -19.35
C PRO A 35 0.92 -15.77 -20.39
N LYS A 36 0.16 -16.53 -21.20
CA LYS A 36 0.71 -17.33 -22.31
C LYS A 36 1.33 -16.49 -23.43
N GLU A 37 0.99 -15.20 -23.53
CA GLU A 37 1.66 -14.28 -24.46
C GLU A 37 3.07 -13.88 -24.00
N ILE A 38 3.48 -14.26 -22.78
CA ILE A 38 4.81 -14.00 -22.22
C ILE A 38 5.62 -15.30 -22.25
N ASP A 39 6.86 -15.25 -22.76
CA ASP A 39 7.66 -16.47 -22.95
C ASP A 39 8.36 -16.91 -21.64
N VAL A 40 8.81 -15.92 -20.86
CA VAL A 40 9.44 -16.13 -19.55
C VAL A 40 8.86 -15.13 -18.55
N CYS A 41 8.17 -15.62 -17.54
CA CYS A 41 7.74 -14.84 -16.39
C CYS A 41 8.68 -15.10 -15.22
N MET A 42 9.32 -14.06 -14.70
CA MET A 42 10.10 -14.11 -13.49
C MET A 42 9.33 -13.49 -12.33
N GLY A 43 9.47 -14.08 -11.14
CA GLY A 43 9.00 -13.45 -9.92
C GLY A 43 9.86 -13.82 -8.72
N THR A 44 9.63 -13.13 -7.61
CA THR A 44 10.33 -13.36 -6.34
C THR A 44 9.36 -13.76 -5.24
N PHE A 45 9.84 -14.54 -4.28
CA PHE A 45 9.11 -14.86 -3.05
C PHE A 45 9.41 -13.89 -1.90
N THR A 46 10.38 -12.98 -2.06
CA THR A 46 10.83 -12.07 -0.98
C THR A 46 9.94 -10.86 -0.71
N LYS A 47 8.88 -10.67 -1.50
CA LYS A 47 8.00 -9.50 -1.45
C LYS A 47 6.60 -9.88 -0.97
N SER A 48 5.63 -9.94 -1.88
CA SER A 48 4.23 -10.23 -1.56
C SER A 48 4.02 -11.56 -0.83
N PHE A 49 4.93 -12.52 -0.99
CA PHE A 49 4.86 -13.83 -0.36
C PHE A 49 5.62 -13.93 0.97
N GLY A 50 6.37 -12.88 1.36
CA GLY A 50 7.04 -12.78 2.66
C GLY A 50 8.06 -13.89 2.95
N SER A 51 8.62 -14.54 1.94
CA SER A 51 9.51 -15.70 2.07
C SER A 51 10.86 -15.48 1.37
N SER A 52 11.52 -16.52 0.85
CA SER A 52 12.81 -16.37 0.14
C SER A 52 12.87 -17.17 -1.17
N GLY A 53 13.75 -16.72 -2.08
CA GLY A 53 13.92 -17.30 -3.42
C GLY A 53 13.09 -16.62 -4.50
N GLY A 54 13.03 -17.25 -5.68
CA GLY A 54 12.30 -16.78 -6.84
C GLY A 54 11.99 -17.90 -7.82
N TYR A 55 11.30 -17.57 -8.90
CA TYR A 55 10.87 -18.55 -9.89
C TYR A 55 10.95 -18.00 -11.31
N LEU A 56 11.08 -18.93 -12.25
CA LEU A 56 10.81 -18.71 -13.67
C LEU A 56 9.63 -19.60 -14.06
N ALA A 57 8.66 -19.03 -14.75
CA ALA A 57 7.53 -19.72 -15.34
C ALA A 57 7.52 -19.49 -16.85
N GLY A 58 7.19 -20.53 -17.61
CA GLY A 58 7.18 -20.50 -19.06
C GLY A 58 6.79 -21.86 -19.62
N SER A 59 7.08 -22.10 -20.90
CA SER A 59 6.80 -23.40 -21.52
C SER A 59 7.57 -24.55 -20.83
N ARG A 60 6.99 -25.75 -20.81
CA ARG A 60 7.64 -26.94 -20.25
C ARG A 60 9.02 -27.16 -20.88
N ARG A 61 9.13 -27.04 -22.21
CA ARG A 61 10.40 -27.16 -22.94
C ARG A 61 11.46 -26.18 -22.44
N LEU A 62 11.07 -24.92 -22.18
CA LEU A 62 11.99 -23.91 -21.64
C LEU A 62 12.43 -24.28 -20.22
N ILE A 63 11.50 -24.62 -19.33
CA ILE A 63 11.81 -24.92 -17.93
C ILE A 63 12.69 -26.17 -17.81
N ASP A 64 12.40 -27.21 -18.60
CA ASP A 64 13.20 -28.45 -18.61
C ASP A 64 14.62 -28.18 -19.14
N TYR A 65 14.77 -27.34 -20.16
CA TYR A 65 16.08 -26.90 -20.64
C TYR A 65 16.85 -26.08 -19.58
N LEU A 66 16.18 -25.14 -18.89
CA LEU A 66 16.82 -24.35 -17.84
C LEU A 66 17.28 -25.23 -16.67
N ARG A 67 16.53 -26.29 -16.33
CA ARG A 67 16.91 -27.22 -15.26
C ARG A 67 18.19 -28.00 -15.57
N SER A 68 18.40 -28.39 -16.84
CA SER A 68 19.57 -29.16 -17.23
C SER A 68 20.77 -28.31 -17.62
N CYS A 69 20.56 -27.08 -18.09
CA CYS A 69 21.62 -26.25 -18.66
C CYS A 69 21.98 -25.01 -17.82
N SER A 70 21.13 -24.57 -16.89
CA SER A 70 21.45 -23.40 -16.06
C SER A 70 22.40 -23.78 -14.93
N HIS A 71 23.52 -23.07 -14.82
CA HIS A 71 24.48 -23.25 -13.73
C HIS A 71 23.80 -23.15 -12.35
N SER A 72 22.90 -22.17 -12.18
CA SER A 72 22.17 -21.97 -10.92
C SER A 72 21.17 -23.08 -10.61
N ALA A 73 20.67 -23.80 -11.62
CA ALA A 73 19.76 -24.92 -11.41
C ALA A 73 20.50 -26.24 -11.15
N VAL A 74 21.64 -26.45 -11.82
CA VAL A 74 22.44 -27.67 -11.71
C VAL A 74 23.25 -27.71 -10.42
N TYR A 75 23.84 -26.58 -10.02
CA TYR A 75 24.72 -26.51 -8.84
C TYR A 75 24.11 -25.75 -7.65
N GLY A 76 22.91 -25.19 -7.82
CA GLY A 76 22.22 -24.48 -6.75
C GLY A 76 21.59 -25.45 -5.74
N GLY A 77 21.66 -25.10 -4.45
CA GLY A 77 20.94 -25.82 -3.41
C GLY A 77 19.42 -25.61 -3.53
N SER A 78 18.65 -26.66 -3.24
CA SER A 78 17.20 -26.58 -3.17
C SER A 78 16.73 -25.66 -2.03
N MET A 79 15.58 -25.03 -2.24
CA MET A 79 14.93 -24.20 -1.22
C MET A 79 14.56 -25.05 0.01
N PRO A 80 14.83 -24.57 1.25
CA PRO A 80 14.45 -25.29 2.45
C PRO A 80 12.93 -25.58 2.49
N ALA A 81 12.56 -26.80 2.90
CA ALA A 81 11.16 -27.22 2.93
C ALA A 81 10.21 -26.26 3.70
N PRO A 82 10.58 -25.70 4.86
CA PRO A 82 9.73 -24.73 5.57
C PRO A 82 9.48 -23.45 4.78
N VAL A 83 10.48 -22.95 4.05
CA VAL A 83 10.38 -21.76 3.18
C VAL A 83 9.42 -22.05 2.03
N THR A 84 9.59 -23.19 1.37
CA THR A 84 8.71 -23.63 0.28
C THR A 84 7.26 -23.75 0.75
N GLN A 85 7.02 -24.30 1.94
CA GLN A 85 5.67 -24.42 2.51
C GLN A 85 5.05 -23.05 2.78
N GLN A 86 5.82 -22.08 3.30
CA GLN A 86 5.35 -20.71 3.49
C GLN A 86 4.90 -20.08 2.16
N VAL A 87 5.70 -20.23 1.09
CA VAL A 87 5.35 -19.73 -0.25
C VAL A 87 4.05 -20.35 -0.75
N ILE A 88 3.92 -21.67 -0.63
CA ILE A 88 2.70 -22.39 -1.06
C ILE A 88 1.48 -21.86 -0.30
N THR A 89 1.57 -21.71 1.02
CA THR A 89 0.47 -21.20 1.84
C THR A 89 0.11 -19.76 1.48
N ALA A 90 1.10 -18.87 1.29
CA ALA A 90 0.86 -17.49 0.86
C ALA A 90 0.15 -17.43 -0.50
N MET A 91 0.59 -18.24 -1.47
CA MET A 91 -0.07 -18.36 -2.77
C MET A 91 -1.51 -18.86 -2.64
N ARG A 92 -1.76 -19.87 -1.79
CA ARG A 92 -3.11 -20.40 -1.56
C ARG A 92 -4.04 -19.36 -0.93
N ILE A 93 -3.56 -18.55 0.01
CA ILE A 93 -4.33 -17.46 0.61
C ILE A 93 -4.66 -16.39 -0.45
N ILE A 94 -3.67 -15.95 -1.24
CA ILE A 94 -3.89 -14.97 -2.33
C ILE A 94 -4.92 -15.48 -3.33
N MET A 95 -4.87 -16.78 -3.68
CA MET A 95 -5.82 -17.42 -4.58
C MET A 95 -7.17 -17.75 -3.94
N GLY A 96 -7.38 -17.49 -2.65
CA GLY A 96 -8.60 -17.83 -1.92
C GLY A 96 -8.83 -19.34 -1.73
N ARG A 97 -7.77 -20.16 -1.84
CA ARG A 97 -7.81 -21.62 -1.65
C ARG A 97 -7.67 -22.05 -0.19
N GLU A 98 -6.99 -21.24 0.63
CA GLU A 98 -6.82 -21.50 2.07
C GLU A 98 -7.90 -20.79 2.87
N VAL A 99 -8.01 -19.47 2.69
CA VAL A 99 -9.04 -18.61 3.30
C VAL A 99 -9.80 -17.89 2.17
N PRO A 100 -11.03 -18.31 1.84
CA PRO A 100 -11.80 -17.71 0.76
C PRO A 100 -12.02 -16.21 0.98
N GLY A 101 -11.83 -15.41 -0.08
CA GLY A 101 -12.04 -13.96 -0.06
C GLY A 101 -10.90 -13.12 0.53
N GLU A 102 -10.07 -13.70 1.40
CA GLU A 102 -8.99 -12.97 2.10
C GLU A 102 -7.97 -12.34 1.14
N GLY A 103 -7.51 -13.10 0.13
CA GLY A 103 -6.60 -12.58 -0.89
C GLY A 103 -7.18 -11.39 -1.65
N ALA A 104 -8.44 -11.51 -2.10
CA ALA A 104 -9.14 -10.45 -2.83
C ALA A 104 -9.33 -9.19 -1.96
N HIS A 105 -9.68 -9.37 -0.69
CA HIS A 105 -9.79 -8.28 0.27
C HIS A 105 -8.45 -7.53 0.44
N ARG A 106 -7.35 -8.25 0.65
CA ARG A 106 -6.01 -7.64 0.81
C ARG A 106 -5.54 -6.90 -0.44
N ILE A 107 -5.78 -7.45 -1.63
CA ILE A 107 -5.43 -6.80 -2.91
C ILE A 107 -6.23 -5.51 -3.08
N LYS A 108 -7.54 -5.54 -2.80
CA LYS A 108 -8.39 -4.35 -2.86
C LYS A 108 -7.92 -3.28 -1.86
N GLN A 109 -7.69 -3.67 -0.61
CA GLN A 109 -7.21 -2.76 0.44
C GLN A 109 -5.85 -2.15 0.07
N LEU A 110 -4.92 -2.93 -0.48
CA LEU A 110 -3.63 -2.43 -0.94
C LEU A 110 -3.79 -1.38 -2.04
N ALA A 111 -4.67 -1.62 -3.01
CA ALA A 111 -4.93 -0.68 -4.10
C ALA A 111 -5.55 0.62 -3.59
N GLU A 112 -6.51 0.54 -2.66
CA GLU A 112 -7.15 1.70 -2.03
C GLU A 112 -6.15 2.52 -1.20
N ASN A 113 -5.38 1.85 -0.32
CA ASN A 113 -4.33 2.48 0.47
C ASN A 113 -3.29 3.18 -0.41
N THR A 114 -2.88 2.53 -1.50
CA THR A 114 -1.89 3.05 -2.45
C THR A 114 -2.41 4.31 -3.14
N ARG A 115 -3.63 4.27 -3.69
CA ARG A 115 -4.24 5.41 -4.36
C ARG A 115 -4.42 6.58 -3.40
N TYR A 116 -4.90 6.30 -2.19
CA TYR A 116 -5.07 7.32 -1.16
C TYR A 116 -3.75 8.00 -0.81
N PHE A 117 -2.73 7.21 -0.46
CA PHE A 117 -1.43 7.74 -0.06
C PHE A 117 -0.80 8.58 -1.18
N ARG A 118 -0.89 8.11 -2.43
CA ARG A 118 -0.42 8.87 -3.61
C ARG A 118 -1.19 10.17 -3.81
N ALA A 119 -2.50 10.17 -3.67
CA ALA A 119 -3.32 11.37 -3.83
C ALA A 119 -2.94 12.44 -2.80
N ARG A 120 -2.76 12.06 -1.54
CA ARG A 120 -2.32 12.99 -0.49
C ARG A 120 -0.91 13.54 -0.73
N LEU A 121 0.02 12.73 -1.25
CA LEU A 121 1.34 13.25 -1.64
C LEU A 121 1.27 14.26 -2.80
N HIS A 122 0.38 14.06 -3.77
CA HIS A 122 0.16 15.05 -4.84
C HIS A 122 -0.42 16.37 -4.29
N GLU A 123 -1.34 16.29 -3.33
CA GLU A 123 -1.87 17.46 -2.62
C GLU A 123 -0.77 18.26 -1.89
N MET A 124 0.26 17.58 -1.38
CA MET A 124 1.43 18.20 -0.76
C MET A 124 2.43 18.80 -1.77
N GLN A 125 2.11 18.82 -3.07
CA GLN A 125 2.99 19.31 -4.14
C GLN A 125 4.35 18.59 -4.19
N LEU A 126 4.39 17.32 -3.80
CA LEU A 126 5.56 16.46 -3.95
C LEU A 126 5.59 15.86 -5.37
N ILE A 127 6.79 15.65 -5.91
CA ILE A 127 6.96 14.99 -7.20
C ILE A 127 6.84 13.47 -6.98
N VAL A 128 5.62 12.95 -7.15
CA VAL A 128 5.32 11.52 -7.03
C VAL A 128 5.51 10.85 -8.39
N TYR A 129 6.37 9.84 -8.47
CA TYR A 129 6.69 9.14 -9.71
C TYR A 129 5.94 7.80 -9.81
N GLY A 130 5.86 7.25 -11.03
CA GLY A 130 5.28 5.92 -11.29
C GLY A 130 3.75 5.89 -11.46
N ASN A 131 3.21 4.69 -11.65
CA ASN A 131 1.79 4.46 -11.92
C ASN A 131 0.91 4.67 -10.66
N ARG A 132 -0.33 5.14 -10.86
CA ARG A 132 -1.36 5.32 -9.82
C ARG A 132 -1.56 4.10 -8.91
N ASP A 133 -1.52 2.91 -9.48
CA ASP A 133 -1.92 1.68 -8.80
C ASP A 133 -0.71 0.89 -8.25
N SER A 134 0.53 1.37 -8.47
CA SER A 134 1.75 0.72 -7.97
C SER A 134 1.92 0.91 -6.46
N PRO A 135 2.02 -0.16 -5.66
CA PRO A 135 2.20 -0.08 -4.20
C PRO A 135 3.57 0.45 -3.78
N VAL A 136 4.50 0.55 -4.72
CA VAL A 136 5.74 1.28 -4.55
C VAL A 136 5.51 2.72 -4.98
N VAL A 137 5.59 3.65 -4.01
CA VAL A 137 5.31 5.07 -4.18
C VAL A 137 6.60 5.89 -4.00
N PRO A 138 7.32 6.17 -5.10
CA PRO A 138 8.52 6.99 -5.07
C PRO A 138 8.20 8.49 -5.06
N VAL A 139 8.83 9.23 -4.14
CA VAL A 139 8.86 10.70 -4.13
C VAL A 139 10.27 11.17 -4.49
N ILE A 140 10.38 11.92 -5.60
CA ILE A 140 11.67 12.37 -6.11
C ILE A 140 12.21 13.50 -5.24
N ILE A 141 13.44 13.31 -4.74
CA ILE A 141 14.22 14.32 -4.02
C ILE A 141 15.56 14.40 -4.73
N SER A 142 15.62 15.22 -5.78
CA SER A 142 16.78 15.34 -6.68
C SER A 142 18.06 15.88 -6.03
N MET A 143 17.98 16.37 -4.78
CA MET A 143 19.12 16.93 -4.05
C MET A 143 19.57 15.97 -2.94
N PRO A 144 20.73 15.30 -3.08
CA PRO A 144 21.17 14.27 -2.12
C PRO A 144 21.24 14.73 -0.66
N ALA A 145 21.65 15.99 -0.42
CA ALA A 145 21.70 16.55 0.94
C ALA A 145 20.31 16.58 1.62
N LYS A 146 19.25 16.88 0.87
CA LYS A 146 17.87 16.88 1.39
C LYS A 146 17.32 15.47 1.58
N LEU A 147 17.80 14.48 0.83
CA LEU A 147 17.36 13.10 0.93
C LEU A 147 17.66 12.52 2.32
N VAL A 148 18.90 12.68 2.79
CA VAL A 148 19.32 12.22 4.13
C VAL A 148 18.62 13.02 5.22
N ALA A 149 18.52 14.34 5.06
CA ALA A 149 17.82 15.21 6.02
C ALA A 149 16.35 14.82 6.18
N PHE A 150 15.64 14.57 5.07
CA PHE A 150 14.25 14.12 5.09
C PHE A 150 14.12 12.80 5.85
N SER A 151 14.93 11.80 5.50
CA SER A 151 14.86 10.48 6.14
C SER A 151 15.13 10.53 7.65
N ARG A 152 16.16 11.28 8.08
CA ARG A 152 16.49 11.44 9.50
C ARG A 152 15.41 12.21 10.28
N LYS A 153 14.82 13.25 9.70
CA LYS A 153 13.74 14.01 10.34
C LYS A 153 12.45 13.20 10.44
N CYS A 154 12.09 12.44 9.40
CA CYS A 154 10.98 11.49 9.47
C CYS A 154 11.22 10.44 10.56
N LEU A 155 12.43 9.87 10.64
CA LEU A 155 12.78 8.88 11.66
C LEU A 155 12.69 9.46 13.08
N GLY A 156 13.14 10.70 13.29
CA GLY A 156 13.00 11.40 14.58
C GLY A 156 11.55 11.64 15.01
N LYS A 157 10.61 11.59 14.07
CA LYS A 157 9.15 11.65 14.32
C LYS A 157 8.49 10.27 14.32
N GLY A 158 9.27 9.19 14.28
CA GLY A 158 8.78 7.81 14.32
C GLY A 158 8.39 7.21 12.95
N LEU A 159 8.72 7.86 11.83
CA LEU A 159 8.48 7.34 10.48
C LEU A 159 9.77 6.86 9.81
N GLY A 160 9.94 5.54 9.73
CA GLY A 160 11.03 4.93 8.96
C GLY A 160 10.82 5.12 7.45
N THR A 161 11.81 5.69 6.76
CA THR A 161 11.74 5.89 5.30
C THR A 161 12.98 5.33 4.62
N VAL A 162 12.79 4.69 3.47
CA VAL A 162 13.88 4.16 2.66
C VAL A 162 14.25 5.17 1.59
N ILE A 163 15.49 5.64 1.64
CA ILE A 163 16.06 6.50 0.61
C ILE A 163 16.83 5.65 -0.40
N VAL A 164 16.73 6.04 -1.68
CA VAL A 164 17.42 5.41 -2.79
C VAL A 164 18.15 6.50 -3.55
N GLY A 165 19.48 6.41 -3.60
CA GLY A 165 20.35 7.32 -4.32
C GLY A 165 21.29 6.57 -5.28
N PHE A 166 22.30 7.25 -5.78
CA PHE A 166 23.36 6.63 -6.59
C PHE A 166 24.10 5.54 -5.79
N PRO A 167 24.46 4.39 -6.40
CA PRO A 167 24.33 4.02 -7.82
C PRO A 167 22.98 3.40 -8.22
N ALA A 168 22.06 3.16 -7.28
CA ALA A 168 20.77 2.52 -7.58
C ALA A 168 19.83 3.39 -8.43
N THR A 169 20.02 4.71 -8.42
CA THR A 169 19.35 5.68 -9.31
C THR A 169 20.37 6.71 -9.79
N SER A 170 20.12 7.39 -10.91
CA SER A 170 20.91 8.55 -11.30
C SER A 170 20.79 9.65 -10.25
N LEU A 171 21.81 10.50 -10.10
CA LEU A 171 21.88 11.52 -9.03
C LEU A 171 20.61 12.38 -8.95
N LEU A 172 20.11 12.86 -10.11
CA LEU A 172 18.92 13.71 -10.20
C LEU A 172 17.59 12.98 -9.94
N LEU A 173 17.59 11.64 -9.97
CA LEU A 173 16.42 10.80 -9.73
C LEU A 173 16.50 10.07 -8.38
N SER A 174 17.33 10.58 -7.47
CA SER A 174 17.33 10.17 -6.06
C SER A 174 15.94 10.38 -5.46
N ARG A 175 15.51 9.47 -4.58
CA ARG A 175 14.11 9.42 -4.12
C ARG A 175 13.95 8.75 -2.78
N VAL A 176 12.86 9.09 -2.09
CA VAL A 176 12.34 8.26 -1.00
C VAL A 176 11.37 7.27 -1.62
N ARG A 177 11.47 5.99 -1.25
CA ARG A 177 10.58 4.93 -1.72
C ARG A 177 9.68 4.47 -0.58
N PHE A 178 8.41 4.85 -0.64
CA PHE A 178 7.39 4.32 0.26
C PHE A 178 6.84 3.01 -0.30
N CYS A 179 6.70 1.99 0.54
CA CYS A 179 6.10 0.72 0.17
C CYS A 179 4.81 0.56 0.96
N ILE A 180 3.68 0.58 0.27
CA ILE A 180 2.36 0.47 0.89
C ILE A 180 2.01 -1.01 1.09
N SER A 181 1.34 -1.29 2.21
CA SER A 181 0.85 -2.61 2.58
C SER A 181 -0.67 -2.59 2.70
N SER A 182 -1.31 -3.74 2.45
CA SER A 182 -2.72 -3.94 2.76
C SER A 182 -2.99 -3.86 4.27
N ALA A 183 -1.97 -4.09 5.10
CA ALA A 183 -2.09 -4.05 6.56
C ALA A 183 -2.00 -2.63 7.15
N HIS A 184 -1.65 -1.61 6.35
CA HIS A 184 -1.68 -0.23 6.84
C HIS A 184 -3.14 0.20 7.05
N THR A 185 -3.47 0.61 8.26
CA THR A 185 -4.77 1.24 8.54
C THR A 185 -4.78 2.68 8.05
N ARG A 186 -5.97 3.27 7.98
CA ARG A 186 -6.11 4.66 7.55
C ARG A 186 -5.39 5.62 8.47
N GLU A 187 -5.47 5.39 9.77
CA GLU A 187 -4.85 6.19 10.83
C GLU A 187 -3.31 6.12 10.75
N MET A 188 -2.76 4.96 10.40
CA MET A 188 -1.32 4.81 10.16
C MET A 188 -0.86 5.62 8.94
N LEU A 189 -1.64 5.58 7.85
CA LEU A 189 -1.35 6.35 6.64
C LEU A 189 -1.45 7.84 6.91
N ASP A 190 -2.48 8.29 7.61
CA ASP A 190 -2.69 9.70 7.96
C ASP A 190 -1.54 10.22 8.83
N ARG A 191 -1.17 9.47 9.88
CA ARG A 191 -0.01 9.82 10.71
C ARG A 191 1.29 9.92 9.89
N ALA A 192 1.51 8.97 8.98
CA ALA A 192 2.69 9.01 8.12
C ALA A 192 2.67 10.23 7.18
N LEU A 193 1.51 10.54 6.60
CA LEU A 193 1.29 11.68 5.73
C LEU A 193 1.49 13.01 6.47
N ASP A 194 1.01 13.14 7.70
CA ASP A 194 1.21 14.34 8.52
C ASP A 194 2.69 14.58 8.82
N ILE A 195 3.44 13.52 9.12
CA ILE A 195 4.89 13.60 9.30
C ILE A 195 5.58 14.01 8.00
N ILE A 196 5.18 13.42 6.86
CA ILE A 196 5.74 13.76 5.55
C ILE A 196 5.41 15.21 5.19
N ASP A 197 4.22 15.69 5.48
CA ASP A 197 3.79 17.07 5.23
C ASP A 197 4.69 18.05 5.99
N GLN A 198 4.81 17.88 7.31
CA GLN A 198 5.66 18.73 8.16
C GLN A 198 7.12 18.72 7.69
N VAL A 199 7.71 17.54 7.50
CA VAL A 199 9.13 17.42 7.13
C VAL A 199 9.37 17.93 5.72
N SER A 200 8.46 17.69 4.77
CA SER A 200 8.61 18.16 3.38
C SER A 200 8.62 19.67 3.27
N GLN A 201 7.85 20.36 4.11
CA GLN A 201 7.87 21.81 4.23
C GLN A 201 9.18 22.29 4.85
N GLU A 202 9.61 21.66 5.94
CA GLU A 202 10.84 22.00 6.66
C GLU A 202 12.09 21.88 5.76
N VAL A 203 12.24 20.76 5.04
CA VAL A 203 13.37 20.55 4.13
C VAL A 203 13.18 21.20 2.75
N ARG A 204 12.04 21.86 2.53
CA ARG A 204 11.66 22.57 1.30
C ARG A 204 11.79 21.70 0.05
N ILE A 205 11.04 20.60 -0.01
CA ILE A 205 11.03 19.64 -1.15
C ILE A 205 9.71 19.60 -1.93
N ARG A 206 8.77 20.49 -1.64
CA ARG A 206 7.50 20.63 -2.36
C ARG A 206 7.72 21.37 -3.68
N TYR A 207 8.25 20.66 -4.67
CA TYR A 207 8.70 21.23 -5.94
C TYR A 207 7.68 21.14 -7.07
N SER A 208 6.63 20.31 -6.94
CA SER A 208 5.70 20.08 -8.05
C SER A 208 4.92 21.34 -8.37
N ARG A 209 5.00 21.77 -9.63
CA ARG A 209 4.16 22.84 -10.19
C ARG A 209 3.03 22.30 -11.05
N GLU A 210 3.05 21.01 -11.34
CA GLU A 210 2.00 20.32 -12.09
C GLU A 210 0.72 20.29 -11.26
N PRO A 211 -0.46 20.45 -11.91
CA PRO A 211 -1.73 20.27 -11.24
C PRO A 211 -1.85 18.84 -10.71
N MET A 212 -2.57 18.68 -9.60
CA MET A 212 -2.88 17.36 -9.08
C MET A 212 -3.68 16.57 -10.13
N PRO A 213 -3.35 15.30 -10.41
CA PRO A 213 -4.09 14.49 -11.38
C PRO A 213 -5.58 14.39 -11.06
N ASP A 214 -6.45 14.42 -12.07
CA ASP A 214 -7.92 14.40 -11.90
C ASP A 214 -8.41 13.27 -11.00
N TRP A 215 -7.87 12.06 -11.16
CA TRP A 215 -8.24 10.90 -10.34
C TRP A 215 -7.94 11.11 -8.85
N ALA A 216 -6.89 11.86 -8.52
CA ALA A 216 -6.51 12.16 -7.14
C ALA A 216 -7.43 13.24 -6.58
N GLN A 217 -7.74 14.28 -7.36
CA GLN A 217 -8.70 15.33 -6.98
C GLN A 217 -10.07 14.72 -6.67
N ASP A 218 -10.56 13.84 -7.55
CA ASP A 218 -11.85 13.17 -7.39
C ASP A 218 -11.89 12.28 -6.15
N LEU A 219 -10.82 11.52 -5.90
CA LEU A 219 -10.71 10.65 -4.75
C LEU A 219 -10.77 11.45 -3.44
N LEU A 220 -9.95 12.51 -3.32
CA LEU A 220 -9.89 13.34 -2.13
C LEU A 220 -11.19 14.13 -1.92
N ARG A 221 -11.84 14.59 -3.00
CA ARG A 221 -13.15 15.24 -2.93
C ARG A 221 -14.20 14.31 -2.34
N LYS A 222 -14.27 13.06 -2.81
CA LYS A 222 -15.21 12.05 -2.30
C LYS A 222 -14.96 11.73 -0.83
N GLU A 223 -13.69 11.60 -0.44
CA GLU A 223 -13.33 11.36 0.95
C GLU A 223 -13.76 12.51 1.86
N ARG A 224 -13.46 13.76 1.50
CA ARG A 224 -13.88 14.94 2.27
C ARG A 224 -15.40 15.03 2.41
N ALA A 225 -16.13 14.76 1.33
CA ALA A 225 -17.59 14.74 1.36
C ALA A 225 -18.12 13.66 2.32
N SER A 226 -17.51 12.47 2.33
CA SER A 226 -17.89 11.38 3.24
C SER A 226 -17.59 11.72 4.71
N THR A 227 -16.45 12.35 4.99
CA THR A 227 -16.08 12.81 6.34
C THR A 227 -17.03 13.90 6.83
N ALA A 228 -17.38 14.86 5.97
CA ALA A 228 -18.32 15.91 6.30
C ALA A 228 -19.74 15.37 6.55
N ALA A 229 -20.20 14.41 5.75
CA ALA A 229 -21.48 13.74 5.96
C ALA A 229 -21.52 12.96 7.29
N ASN A 230 -20.44 12.24 7.62
CA ASN A 230 -20.34 11.53 8.89
C ASN A 230 -20.33 12.48 10.09
N HIS A 231 -19.62 13.61 10.01
CA HIS A 231 -19.64 14.64 11.05
C HIS A 231 -21.02 15.30 11.20
N ALA A 232 -21.75 15.53 10.09
CA ALA A 232 -23.10 16.06 10.14
C ALA A 232 -24.09 15.07 10.77
N LEU A 233 -23.92 13.77 10.54
CA LEU A 233 -24.71 12.70 11.17
C LEU A 233 -24.43 12.59 12.67
N THR A 234 -23.16 12.65 13.10
CA THR A 234 -22.81 12.59 14.54
C THR A 234 -23.33 13.82 15.29
N ASN A 235 -23.18 15.02 14.71
CA ASN A 235 -23.68 16.26 15.33
C ASN A 235 -25.22 16.34 15.29
N GLY A 236 -25.86 15.72 14.29
CA GLY A 236 -27.32 15.60 14.18
C GLY A 236 -27.92 14.65 15.23
N ILE A 237 -27.17 13.64 15.67
CA ILE A 237 -27.59 12.74 16.75
C ILE A 237 -27.50 13.46 18.10
N ASP A 238 -26.43 14.21 18.37
CA ASP A 238 -26.29 15.00 19.61
C ASP A 238 -27.40 16.07 19.74
N SER A 239 -27.78 16.74 18.63
CA SER A 239 -28.87 17.72 18.65
C SER A 239 -30.27 17.12 18.87
N LYS A 240 -30.50 15.85 18.53
CA LYS A 240 -31.78 15.14 18.81
C LYS A 240 -31.85 14.57 20.22
N VAL A 241 -30.72 14.26 20.85
CA VAL A 241 -30.68 13.83 22.26
C VAL A 241 -30.95 15.01 23.20
N VAL A 242 -30.50 16.21 22.86
CA VAL A 242 -30.76 17.43 23.66
C VAL A 242 -32.21 17.91 23.55
N MET A 243 -32.90 17.65 22.44
CA MET A 243 -34.29 18.09 22.22
C MET A 243 -35.37 17.22 22.91
N ASN A 244 -35.03 16.06 23.46
CA ASN A 244 -35.98 15.16 24.14
C ASN A 244 -35.83 15.16 25.68
N GLY A 245 -35.04 16.07 26.23
CA GLY A 245 -34.65 16.09 27.63
C GLY A 245 -35.22 17.23 28.46
N ASP A 246 -36.43 17.72 28.18
CA ASP A 246 -37.13 18.66 29.06
C ASP A 246 -38.65 18.56 28.85
N VAL A 247 -39.36 17.85 29.73
CA VAL A 247 -40.64 18.22 30.38
C VAL A 247 -40.99 17.08 31.35
N LEU A 248 -40.89 17.33 32.66
CA LEU A 248 -42.00 17.13 33.62
C LEU A 248 -41.51 17.47 35.04
N SER A 249 -41.83 18.70 35.45
CA SER A 249 -41.76 19.16 36.83
C SER A 249 -42.81 18.47 37.71
N GLY A 250 -42.39 18.10 38.93
CA GLY A 250 -43.15 18.40 40.14
C GLY A 250 -44.25 17.41 40.54
N LYS A 251 -44.00 16.67 41.61
CA LYS A 251 -44.96 16.54 42.72
C LYS A 251 -44.21 16.25 44.03
N THR A 252 -44.32 17.21 44.93
CA THR A 252 -43.97 17.17 46.34
C THR A 252 -44.67 16.02 47.07
N HIS A 253 -43.94 15.31 47.95
CA HIS A 253 -44.50 14.84 49.22
C HIS A 253 -43.41 14.66 50.27
N THR A 254 -43.58 15.41 51.36
CA THR A 254 -42.91 15.34 52.64
C THR A 254 -43.30 14.06 53.40
N HIS A 255 -42.33 13.32 53.95
CA HIS A 255 -42.47 12.73 55.29
C HIS A 255 -41.16 12.15 55.89
N ARG A 256 -40.80 12.73 57.04
CA ARG A 256 -40.24 12.13 58.27
C ARG A 256 -38.95 11.28 58.26
N GLN A 257 -37.94 11.88 58.91
CA GLN A 257 -36.98 11.30 59.86
C GLN A 257 -37.18 9.83 60.28
N LYS A 258 -36.09 9.06 60.24
CA LYS A 258 -35.57 8.37 61.42
C LYS A 258 -34.07 8.06 61.29
N SER A 259 -33.35 8.44 62.33
CA SER A 259 -31.96 8.12 62.60
C SER A 259 -31.74 6.61 62.79
N LYS A 260 -30.55 6.12 62.42
CA LYS A 260 -29.84 5.07 63.16
C LYS A 260 -28.34 5.09 62.85
N LYS A 261 -27.57 5.29 63.92
CA LYS A 261 -26.12 5.13 64.09
C LYS A 261 -25.70 3.66 64.03
N LYS A 262 -24.37 3.47 63.94
CA LYS A 262 -23.53 2.26 64.12
C LYS A 262 -23.33 1.49 62.80
N GLN A 263 -22.12 1.05 62.43
CA GLN A 263 -20.83 0.95 63.12
C GLN A 263 -19.72 0.92 62.07
#